data_AF-A0A543HTV9-F1
#
_entry.id   AF-A0A543HTV9-F1
#
_cell.length_a   1.000
_cell.length_b   1.000
_cell.length_c   1.000
_cell.angle_alpha   90.00
_cell.angle_beta   90.00
_cell.angle_gamma   90.00
#
_symmetry.space_group_name_H-M   'P 1'
#
loop_
_entity.id
_entity.type
_entity.pdbx_description
1 polymer ?
#
loop_
_entity_poly.entity_id
_entity_poly.type
_entity_poly.pdbx_seq_one_letter_code
_entity_poly.pdbx_strand_id
1 'polypeptide(L)'
;MLRPTVEGIALKAWSRAAQLPQSSIADGKVEVPSLCGRHFIRYPIALLEEAMRGRFYTFALACECHAYLIQTTGDSVRFKAAGDWEEISVMYEDLPGEEFLFRDQIGPFVCKKLPSA
;
A
#
# COMPACT_ATOMS: atom_id res chain seq x y z
N MET A 1 16.20 2.50 -47.46
CA MET A 1 17.00 2.01 -46.31
C MET A 1 17.22 3.17 -45.37
N LEU A 2 16.56 3.19 -44.21
CA LEU A 2 16.74 4.22 -43.19
C LEU A 2 17.42 3.56 -41.99
N ARG A 3 18.59 4.09 -41.60
CA ARG A 3 19.31 3.69 -40.37
C ARG A 3 18.89 4.66 -39.26
N PRO A 4 18.35 4.20 -38.11
CA PRO A 4 18.19 5.05 -36.95
C PRO A 4 19.49 5.00 -36.13
N THR A 5 20.18 6.13 -36.09
CA THR A 5 21.31 6.38 -35.19
C THR A 5 20.76 7.04 -33.93
N VAL A 6 20.51 6.24 -32.89
CA VAL A 6 20.42 6.75 -31.51
C VAL A 6 21.27 5.82 -30.65
N GLU A 7 22.49 6.26 -30.40
CA GLU A 7 23.38 5.61 -29.45
C GLU A 7 22.80 5.73 -28.04
N GLY A 8 22.61 4.58 -27.37
CA GLY A 8 22.83 4.50 -25.94
C GLY A 8 21.66 4.79 -24.99
N ILE A 9 20.40 4.79 -25.44
CA ILE A 9 19.27 4.64 -24.49
C ILE A 9 18.98 3.15 -24.36
N ALA A 10 19.64 2.50 -23.41
CA ALA A 10 19.23 1.18 -22.95
C ALA A 10 17.87 1.32 -22.26
N LEU A 11 16.79 1.14 -23.03
CA LEU A 11 15.46 0.95 -22.49
C LEU A 11 15.49 -0.32 -21.66
N LYS A 12 15.68 -0.18 -20.34
CA LYS A 12 15.54 -1.29 -19.40
C LYS A 12 14.10 -1.77 -19.54
N ALA A 13 13.91 -3.03 -19.93
CA ALA A 13 12.59 -3.65 -19.94
C ALA A 13 11.90 -3.34 -18.61
N TRP A 14 10.61 -3.00 -18.64
CA TRP A 14 9.80 -2.89 -17.43
C TRP A 14 10.08 -4.12 -16.57
N SER A 15 10.85 -3.94 -15.49
CA SER A 15 11.03 -5.02 -14.52
C SER A 15 9.63 -5.34 -14.04
N ARG A 16 9.22 -6.61 -14.13
CA ARG A 16 8.00 -7.10 -13.49
C ARG A 16 7.88 -6.41 -12.13
N ALA A 17 6.70 -5.86 -11.83
CA ALA A 17 6.35 -5.40 -10.48
C ALA A 17 7.03 -6.34 -9.50
N ALA A 18 7.92 -5.79 -8.66
CA ALA A 18 8.94 -6.51 -7.93
C ALA A 18 8.39 -7.85 -7.41
N GLN A 19 9.20 -8.92 -7.50
CA GLN A 19 8.91 -10.26 -6.97
C GLN A 19 8.82 -10.22 -5.43
N LEU A 20 7.92 -9.42 -4.90
CA LEU A 20 7.51 -9.49 -3.52
C LEU A 20 6.76 -10.81 -3.35
N PRO A 21 6.99 -11.54 -2.23
CA PRO A 21 6.21 -12.71 -1.90
C PRO A 21 4.71 -12.41 -2.00
N GLN A 22 3.92 -13.43 -2.32
CA GLN A 22 2.47 -13.27 -2.31
C GLN A 22 2.00 -12.89 -0.89
N SER A 23 1.06 -11.97 -0.79
CA SER A 23 0.41 -11.65 0.49
C SER A 23 -0.31 -12.88 1.03
N SER A 24 -0.34 -13.03 2.36
CA SER A 24 -1.02 -14.11 3.04
C SER A 24 -2.13 -13.59 3.94
N ILE A 25 -3.07 -14.45 4.31
CA ILE A 25 -4.13 -14.15 5.27
C ILE A 25 -3.95 -15.10 6.46
N ALA A 26 -3.77 -14.53 7.64
CA ALA A 26 -3.62 -15.28 8.89
C ALA A 26 -4.22 -14.47 10.05
N ASP A 27 -4.94 -15.15 10.95
CA ASP A 27 -5.53 -14.56 12.17
C ASP A 27 -6.36 -13.29 11.90
N GLY A 28 -7.12 -13.30 10.80
CA GLY A 28 -7.94 -12.18 10.36
C GLY A 28 -7.17 -10.95 9.84
N LYS A 29 -5.85 -11.04 9.72
CA LYS A 29 -5.01 -10.00 9.11
C LYS A 29 -4.59 -10.41 7.71
N VAL A 30 -4.46 -9.43 6.84
CA VAL A 30 -3.69 -9.56 5.61
C VAL A 30 -2.25 -9.18 5.93
N GLU A 31 -1.33 -10.08 5.61
CA GLU A 31 0.11 -9.87 5.73
C GLU A 31 0.69 -9.58 4.35
N VAL A 32 1.28 -8.40 4.21
CA VAL A 32 1.83 -7.92 2.93
C VAL A 32 3.33 -7.68 3.10
N PRO A 33 4.19 -8.20 2.21
CA PRO A 33 5.59 -7.86 2.24
C PRO A 33 5.78 -6.36 2.05
N SER A 34 6.54 -5.75 2.95
CA SER A 34 6.88 -4.33 2.85
C SER A 34 7.94 -4.08 1.77
N LEU A 35 8.04 -2.83 1.31
CA LEU A 35 9.00 -2.44 0.28
C LEU A 35 10.47 -2.55 0.71
N CYS A 36 10.76 -2.71 2.01
CA CYS A 36 12.12 -2.96 2.48
C CYS A 36 12.62 -4.38 2.12
N GLY A 37 11.74 -5.27 1.67
CA GLY A 37 12.07 -6.63 1.22
C GLY A 37 12.39 -7.63 2.34
N ARG A 38 12.30 -7.21 3.62
CA ARG A 38 12.62 -8.07 4.79
C ARG A 38 11.44 -8.26 5.74
N HIS A 39 10.62 -7.24 5.89
CA HIS A 39 9.54 -7.21 6.88
C HIS A 39 8.18 -7.25 6.20
N PHE A 40 7.16 -7.54 7.00
CA PHE A 40 5.77 -7.55 6.57
C PHE A 40 4.98 -6.50 7.35
N ILE A 41 4.05 -5.85 6.67
CA ILE A 41 3.01 -5.04 7.29
C ILE A 41 1.73 -5.88 7.42
N ARG A 42 0.92 -5.57 8.42
CA ARG A 42 -0.34 -6.29 8.67
C ARG A 42 -1.49 -5.31 8.82
N TYR A 43 -2.60 -5.58 8.16
CA TYR A 43 -3.84 -4.82 8.30
C TYR A 43 -5.06 -5.74 8.37
N PRO A 44 -6.20 -5.30 8.91
CA PRO A 44 -7.41 -6.12 9.00
C PRO A 44 -7.92 -6.63 7.65
N ILE A 45 -8.28 -7.91 7.57
CA ILE A 45 -8.90 -8.50 6.37
C ILE A 45 -10.19 -7.77 5.99
N ALA A 46 -10.91 -7.23 6.97
CA ALA A 46 -12.13 -6.51 6.71
C ALA A 46 -11.91 -5.29 5.79
N LEU A 47 -10.76 -4.62 5.83
CA LEU A 47 -10.45 -3.54 4.88
C LEU A 47 -10.27 -4.05 3.44
N LEU A 48 -9.75 -5.27 3.26
CA LEU A 48 -9.68 -5.92 1.96
C LEU A 48 -11.09 -6.29 1.47
N GLU A 49 -11.93 -6.85 2.34
CA GLU A 49 -13.32 -7.17 1.99
C GLU A 49 -14.13 -5.93 1.59
N GLU A 50 -13.93 -4.80 2.27
CA GLU A 50 -14.56 -3.54 1.91
C GLU A 50 -14.05 -3.02 0.56
N ALA A 51 -12.74 -3.16 0.28
CA ALA A 51 -12.15 -2.81 -1.00
C ALA A 51 -12.69 -3.65 -2.16
N MET A 52 -12.92 -4.95 -1.93
CA MET A 52 -13.61 -5.84 -2.88
C MET A 52 -15.04 -5.40 -3.17
N ARG A 53 -15.69 -4.70 -2.24
CA ARG A 53 -17.01 -4.09 -2.39
C ARG A 53 -16.95 -2.65 -2.94
N GLY A 54 -15.79 -2.22 -3.43
CA GLY A 54 -15.57 -0.90 -4.03
C GLY A 54 -15.39 0.25 -3.03
N ARG A 55 -15.16 -0.05 -1.75
CA ARG A 55 -14.89 0.95 -0.72
C ARG A 55 -13.41 0.95 -0.39
N PHE A 56 -12.71 1.99 -0.84
CA PHE A 56 -11.26 2.09 -0.71
C PHE A 56 -10.87 2.91 0.51
N TYR A 57 -9.74 2.53 1.11
CA TYR A 57 -9.21 3.14 2.33
C TYR A 57 -7.74 3.45 2.15
N THR A 58 -7.27 4.46 2.88
CA THR A 58 -5.85 4.76 3.02
C THR A 58 -5.47 4.75 4.49
N PHE A 59 -4.27 4.25 4.81
CA PHE A 59 -3.76 4.16 6.17
C PHE A 59 -2.23 4.23 6.16
N ALA A 60 -1.66 4.63 7.31
CA ALA A 60 -0.23 4.63 7.55
C ALA A 60 0.18 3.41 8.40
N LEU A 61 1.21 2.69 7.98
CA LEU A 61 1.83 1.63 8.76
C LEU A 61 3.34 1.72 8.66
N ALA A 62 4.04 1.25 9.69
CA ALA A 62 5.49 1.15 9.67
C ALA A 62 5.95 -0.29 9.84
N CYS A 63 7.08 -0.59 9.22
CA CYS A 63 7.97 -1.64 9.71
C CYS A 63 9.15 -0.99 10.41
N GLU A 64 10.08 -1.81 10.90
CA GLU A 64 11.27 -1.40 11.64
C GLU A 64 12.24 -0.55 10.81
N CYS A 65 12.06 -0.47 9.49
CA CYS A 65 12.93 0.31 8.59
C CYS A 65 12.31 1.62 8.13
N HIS A 66 11.01 1.61 7.80
CA HIS A 66 10.33 2.75 7.18
C HIS A 66 8.84 2.75 7.54
N ALA A 67 8.24 3.93 7.45
CA ALA A 67 6.80 4.10 7.40
C ALA A 67 6.32 4.11 5.95
N TYR A 68 5.04 3.79 5.76
CA TYR A 68 4.39 3.67 4.47
C TYR A 68 2.99 4.24 4.49
N LEU A 69 2.66 4.98 3.43
CA LEU A 69 1.29 5.35 3.10
C LEU A 69 0.70 4.29 2.17
N ILE A 70 -0.36 3.62 2.58
CA ILE A 70 -0.90 2.44 1.90
C ILE A 70 -2.37 2.66 1.57
N GLN A 71 -2.76 2.33 0.34
CA GLN A 71 -4.12 2.44 -0.14
C GLN A 71 -4.67 1.07 -0.55
N THR A 72 -5.88 0.72 -0.14
CA THR A 72 -6.57 -0.48 -0.65
C THR A 72 -7.03 -0.29 -2.09
N THR A 73 -6.96 -1.37 -2.85
CA THR A 73 -7.52 -1.54 -4.20
C THR A 73 -8.38 -2.80 -4.23
N GLY A 74 -9.14 -3.01 -5.31
CA GLY A 74 -10.19 -4.03 -5.37
C GLY A 74 -9.85 -5.37 -4.72
N ASP A 75 -8.66 -5.91 -4.96
CA ASP A 75 -8.20 -7.20 -4.43
C ASP A 75 -6.83 -7.13 -3.74
N SER A 76 -6.32 -5.93 -3.45
CA SER A 76 -4.91 -5.72 -3.14
C SER A 76 -4.66 -4.40 -2.39
N VAL A 77 -3.39 -4.08 -2.12
CA VAL A 77 -2.97 -2.77 -1.63
C VAL A 77 -1.88 -2.18 -2.52
N ARG A 78 -1.78 -0.86 -2.51
CA ARG A 78 -0.70 -0.11 -3.15
C ARG A 78 0.03 0.75 -2.13
N PHE A 79 1.35 0.65 -2.14
CA PHE A 79 2.22 1.60 -1.45
C PHE A 79 2.27 2.90 -2.26
N LYS A 80 1.86 4.00 -1.64
CA LYS A 80 1.78 5.33 -2.26
C LYS A 80 3.02 6.17 -1.95
N ALA A 81 3.59 5.99 -0.76
CA ALA A 81 4.82 6.62 -0.30
C ALA A 81 5.54 5.73 0.73
N ALA A 82 6.84 5.95 0.89
CA ALA A 82 7.68 5.35 1.91
C ALA A 82 8.68 6.40 2.42
N GLY A 83 8.89 6.47 3.73
CA GLY A 83 9.73 7.49 4.36
C GLY A 83 9.90 7.25 5.86
N ASP A 84 10.29 8.28 6.60
CA ASP A 84 10.18 8.27 8.05
C ASP A 84 8.72 8.41 8.51
N TRP A 85 8.46 8.21 9.80
CA TRP A 85 7.09 8.23 10.32
C TRP A 85 6.49 9.63 10.25
N GLU A 86 7.29 10.65 10.59
CA GLU A 86 6.90 12.05 10.60
C GLU A 86 6.42 12.51 9.21
N GLU A 87 7.19 12.23 8.16
CA GLU A 87 6.84 12.54 6.77
C GLU A 87 5.54 11.83 6.35
N ILE A 88 5.43 10.53 6.63
CA ILE A 88 4.26 9.73 6.25
C ILE A 88 3.00 10.15 7.03
N SER A 89 3.14 10.52 8.30
CA SER A 89 2.04 11.03 9.11
C SER A 89 1.50 12.34 8.56
N VAL A 90 2.37 13.29 8.20
CA VAL A 90 1.94 14.55 7.57
C VAL A 90 1.23 14.27 6.24
N MET A 91 1.80 13.40 5.39
CA MET A 91 1.14 13.02 4.13
C MET A 91 -0.23 12.37 4.36
N TYR A 92 -0.37 11.55 5.40
CA TYR A 92 -1.63 10.90 5.74
C TYR A 92 -2.66 11.91 6.29
N GLU A 93 -2.25 12.84 7.15
CA GLU A 93 -3.10 13.89 7.70
C GLU A 93 -3.65 14.82 6.61
N ASP A 94 -2.83 15.14 5.61
CA ASP A 94 -3.21 15.99 4.47
C ASP A 94 -4.19 15.33 3.48
N LEU A 95 -4.34 13.99 3.53
CA LEU A 95 -5.28 13.31 2.64
C LEU A 95 -6.74 13.68 2.94
N PRO A 96 -7.56 13.89 1.88
CA PRO A 96 -8.99 14.05 2.05
C PRO A 96 -9.63 12.71 2.47
N GLY A 97 -10.71 12.81 3.24
CA GLY A 97 -11.46 11.66 3.72
C GLY A 97 -11.62 11.70 5.24
N GLU A 98 -12.74 11.17 5.70
CA GLU A 98 -13.01 11.04 7.13
C GLU A 98 -12.18 9.89 7.71
N GLU A 99 -11.61 10.12 8.89
CA GLU A 99 -10.91 9.09 9.65
C GLU A 99 -11.92 8.17 10.33
N PHE A 100 -11.78 6.88 10.04
CA PHE A 100 -12.57 5.82 10.65
C PHE A 100 -11.66 5.00 11.55
N LEU A 101 -12.17 4.77 12.75
CA LEU A 101 -11.64 3.73 13.63
C LEU A 101 -12.35 2.42 13.28
N PHE A 102 -11.72 1.61 12.45
CA PHE A 102 -12.18 0.25 12.20
C PHE A 102 -11.99 -0.58 13.46
N ARG A 103 -13.07 -1.14 14.01
CA ARG A 103 -13.02 -2.03 15.18
C ARG A 103 -13.46 -3.40 14.76
N ASP A 104 -12.54 -4.35 14.79
CA ASP A 104 -12.82 -5.76 14.62
C ASP A 104 -12.34 -6.57 15.82
N GLN A 105 -12.35 -7.91 15.68
CA GLN A 105 -11.88 -8.83 16.72
C GLN A 105 -10.36 -8.75 16.96
N ILE A 106 -9.63 -8.05 16.09
CA ILE A 106 -8.18 -7.95 16.06
C ILE A 106 -7.70 -6.66 16.74
N GLY A 107 -8.57 -5.66 16.79
CA GLY A 107 -8.39 -4.44 17.55
C GLY A 107 -8.81 -3.19 16.77
N PRO A 108 -8.65 -2.01 17.38
CA PRO A 108 -8.83 -0.76 16.67
C PRO A 108 -7.77 -0.58 15.58
N PHE A 109 -8.19 -0.14 14.40
CA PHE A 109 -7.33 0.22 13.28
C PHE A 109 -7.80 1.55 12.68
N VAL A 110 -6.90 2.53 12.58
CA VAL A 110 -7.23 3.86 12.04
C VAL A 110 -6.98 3.88 10.54
N CYS A 111 -7.95 4.36 9.78
CA CYS A 111 -7.82 4.55 8.34
C CYS A 111 -8.75 5.66 7.84
N LYS A 112 -8.39 6.32 6.74
CA LYS A 112 -9.27 7.24 6.02
C LYS A 112 -10.02 6.51 4.93
N LYS A 113 -11.34 6.71 4.84
CA LYS A 113 -12.10 6.23 3.68
C LYS A 113 -11.88 7.20 2.52
N LEU A 114 -11.48 6.67 1.37
CA LEU A 114 -11.34 7.48 0.17
C LEU A 114 -12.71 7.87 -0.37
N PRO A 115 -12.89 9.12 -0.85
CA PRO A 115 -14.12 9.52 -1.51
C PRO A 115 -14.34 8.62 -2.73
N SER A 116 -15.60 8.21 -2.92
CA SER A 116 -16.02 7.56 -4.17
C SER A 116 -15.79 8.55 -5.31
N ALA A 117 -15.04 8.12 -6.33
CA ALA A 117 -14.84 8.88 -7.55
C ALA A 117 -16.15 9.06 -8.33
#